data_AF-A0A1C5EIZ3-F1
#
_entry.id   AF-A0A1C5EIZ3-F1
#
_cell.length_a   1.000
_cell.length_b   1.000
_cell.length_c   1.000
_cell.angle_alpha   90.00
_cell.angle_beta   90.00
_cell.angle_gamma   90.00
#
_symmetry.space_group_name_H-M   'P 1'
#
loop_
_entity.id
_entity.type
_entity.pdbx_description
1 polymer ?
#
loop_
_entity_poly.entity_id
_entity_poly.type
_entity_poly.pdbx_seq_one_letter_code
_entity_poly.pdbx_strand_id
1 'polypeptide(L)'
;MSYYTAVSGEILIEPPLRGATLKASPFYDPWIGGEAQRCIRLDAGEEPADGAAPETATELVARRVISADVERLDAFDMEDELQELLDAFPGHTFTGRLQCMGDNHWSDMWGVVVRDGRAEKVTPTVVWPGDTET
;
A
#
# COMPACT_ATOMS: atom_id res chain seq x y z
N MET A 1 -4.81 -22.96 12.29
CA MET A 1 -3.82 -22.86 11.21
C MET A 1 -3.54 -21.40 10.99
N SER A 2 -2.29 -20.95 11.06
CA SER A 2 -1.93 -19.59 10.71
C SER A 2 -1.81 -19.51 9.19
N TYR A 3 -2.61 -18.65 8.55
CA TYR A 3 -2.50 -18.32 7.14
C TYR A 3 -1.46 -17.20 6.99
N TYR A 4 -0.54 -17.33 6.05
CA TYR A 4 0.45 -16.30 5.72
C TYR A 4 0.30 -15.85 4.28
N THR A 5 0.26 -14.55 4.06
CA THR A 5 0.28 -13.96 2.72
C THR A 5 1.61 -13.27 2.47
N ALA A 6 2.35 -13.74 1.46
CA ALA A 6 3.49 -13.01 0.92
C ALA A 6 2.97 -11.85 0.07
N VAL A 7 3.35 -10.62 0.39
CA VAL A 7 2.95 -9.42 -0.36
C VAL A 7 4.17 -8.74 -0.98
N SER A 8 4.02 -8.29 -2.22
CA SER A 8 5.05 -7.56 -2.96
C SER A 8 4.44 -6.44 -3.80
N GLY A 9 5.28 -5.54 -4.32
CA GLY A 9 4.84 -4.36 -5.06
C GLY A 9 4.66 -3.13 -4.17
N GLU A 10 4.11 -2.08 -4.77
CA GLU A 10 3.90 -0.78 -4.12
C GLU A 10 2.80 0.01 -4.85
N ILE A 11 2.16 0.93 -4.12
CA ILE A 11 1.28 1.96 -4.67
C ILE A 11 2.00 3.30 -4.51
N LEU A 12 2.29 3.99 -5.59
CA LEU A 12 2.87 5.34 -5.59
C LEU A 12 1.80 6.39 -5.27
N ILE A 13 2.22 7.49 -4.63
CA ILE A 13 1.37 8.59 -4.18
C ILE A 13 1.85 9.91 -4.81
N GLU A 14 0.98 10.57 -5.56
CA GLU A 14 1.28 11.84 -6.25
C GLU A 14 0.17 12.89 -6.06
N PRO A 15 0.47 14.08 -5.50
CA PRO A 15 1.76 14.47 -4.92
C PRO A 15 2.10 13.65 -3.66
N PRO A 16 3.35 13.65 -3.14
CA PRO A 16 3.68 12.94 -1.91
C PRO A 16 2.93 13.46 -0.69
N LEU A 17 2.68 12.60 0.30
CA LEU A 17 2.18 13.00 1.61
C LEU A 17 3.33 13.57 2.45
N ARG A 18 3.10 14.67 3.18
CA ARG A 18 4.14 15.36 3.95
C ARG A 18 3.70 15.71 5.37
N GLY A 19 4.68 15.80 6.26
CA GLY A 19 4.60 16.52 7.54
C GLY A 19 3.42 16.11 8.43
N ALA A 20 2.56 17.08 8.76
CA ALA A 20 1.45 16.89 9.70
C ALA A 20 0.36 15.95 9.17
N THR A 21 0.05 16.03 7.86
CA THR A 21 -0.95 15.16 7.21
C THR A 21 -0.56 13.70 7.33
N LEU A 22 0.71 13.40 7.10
CA LEU A 22 1.28 12.07 7.25
C LEU A 22 1.24 11.60 8.71
N LYS A 23 1.67 12.44 9.65
CA LYS A 23 1.69 12.10 11.09
C LYS A 23 0.30 11.89 11.72
N ALA A 24 -0.74 12.50 11.14
CA ALA A 24 -2.12 12.31 11.57
C ALA A 24 -2.75 11.04 10.96
N SER A 25 -2.09 10.40 9.99
CA SER A 25 -2.59 9.21 9.31
C SER A 25 -2.54 7.99 10.22
N PRO A 26 -3.63 7.18 10.30
CA PRO A 26 -3.58 5.88 10.95
C PRO A 26 -2.72 4.86 10.19
N PHE A 27 -2.33 5.16 8.94
CA PHE A 27 -1.45 4.32 8.12
C PHE A 27 0.03 4.66 8.27
N TYR A 28 0.35 5.66 9.10
CA TYR A 28 1.71 5.97 9.50
C TYR A 28 1.93 5.56 10.95
N ASP A 29 2.68 4.48 11.15
CA ASP A 29 3.18 4.09 12.47
C ASP A 29 4.69 4.28 12.54
N PRO A 30 5.20 5.25 13.32
CA PRO A 30 6.64 5.42 13.53
C PRO A 30 7.26 4.26 14.32
N TRP A 31 6.44 3.43 14.98
CA TRP A 31 6.88 2.26 15.71
C TRP A 31 6.57 1.01 14.89
N ILE A 32 7.60 0.19 14.65
CA ILE A 32 7.39 -1.12 14.01
C ILE A 32 6.65 -2.00 15.05
N GLY A 33 5.32 -2.09 14.94
CA GLY A 33 4.48 -3.02 15.72
C GLY A 33 3.40 -2.41 16.62
N GLY A 34 2.87 -1.21 16.33
CA GLY A 34 1.72 -0.67 17.04
C GLY A 34 0.45 -1.54 16.92
N GLU A 35 -0.47 -1.35 17.87
CA GLU A 35 -1.64 -2.20 18.14
C GLU A 35 -2.65 -2.35 16.98
N ALA A 36 -2.58 -1.52 15.95
CA ALA A 36 -3.39 -1.67 14.75
C ALA A 36 -2.66 -2.61 13.77
N GLN A 37 -3.05 -3.88 13.76
CA GLN A 37 -2.64 -4.83 12.72
C GLN A 37 -3.24 -4.39 11.38
N ARG A 38 -2.57 -3.47 10.70
CA ARG A 38 -2.89 -3.08 9.32
C ARG A 38 -2.10 -3.94 8.35
N CYS A 39 -2.70 -4.26 7.22
CA CYS A 39 -2.07 -4.95 6.10
C CYS A 39 -1.13 -4.04 5.29
N ILE A 40 -1.40 -2.74 5.26
CA ILE A 40 -0.62 -1.74 4.51
C ILE A 40 -0.10 -0.62 5.41
N ARG A 41 0.95 0.06 4.95
CA ARG A 41 1.48 1.26 5.60
C ARG A 41 2.04 2.26 4.60
N LEU A 42 2.13 3.51 5.03
CA LEU A 42 2.84 4.57 4.32
C LEU A 42 4.35 4.40 4.54
N ASP A 43 5.09 4.22 3.44
CA ASP A 43 6.55 4.22 3.50
C ASP A 43 7.05 5.66 3.54
N ALA A 44 7.42 6.09 4.75
CA ALA A 44 7.83 7.44 5.04
C ALA A 44 9.33 7.52 5.31
N GLY A 45 9.99 8.47 4.65
CA GLY A 45 11.40 8.79 4.86
C GLY A 45 11.60 10.28 5.15
N GLU A 46 12.77 10.64 5.69
CA GLU A 46 13.17 12.04 5.79
C GLU A 46 13.76 12.51 4.46
N GLU A 47 13.23 13.61 3.93
CA GLU A 47 13.75 14.29 2.74
C GLU A 47 14.05 15.76 3.06
N PRO A 48 14.97 16.42 2.33
CA PRO A 48 15.17 17.86 2.49
C PRO A 48 13.86 18.62 2.23
N ALA A 49 13.52 19.55 3.13
CA ALA A 49 12.34 20.39 2.95
C ALA A 49 12.47 21.24 1.68
N ASP A 50 11.38 21.38 0.93
CA ASP A 50 11.36 22.15 -0.32
C ASP A 50 11.86 23.59 -0.09
N GLY A 51 12.88 23.99 -0.85
CA GLY A 51 13.48 25.32 -0.75
C GLY A 51 14.43 25.55 0.44
N ALA A 52 14.73 24.54 1.25
CA ALA A 52 15.75 24.62 2.30
C ALA A 52 17.14 24.25 1.77
N ALA A 53 18.18 24.86 2.36
CA ALA A 53 19.53 24.33 2.19
C ALA A 53 19.58 22.91 2.77
N PRO A 54 20.24 21.94 2.10
CA PRO A 54 20.17 20.50 2.42
C PRO A 54 20.66 20.14 3.84
N GLU A 55 21.18 21.11 4.59
CA GLU A 55 21.88 20.93 5.86
C GLU A 55 21.03 21.30 7.08
N THR A 56 19.82 21.87 6.92
CA THR A 56 19.12 22.52 8.06
C THR A 56 17.64 22.19 8.25
N ALA A 57 16.96 21.60 7.27
CA ALA A 57 15.56 21.17 7.46
C ALA A 57 15.27 19.90 6.67
N THR A 58 14.99 18.81 7.38
CA THR A 58 14.35 17.62 6.82
C THR A 58 12.86 17.64 7.14
N GLU A 59 12.06 17.09 6.25
CA GLU A 59 10.65 16.83 6.46
C GLU A 59 10.34 15.36 6.21
N LEU A 60 9.31 14.85 6.90
CA LEU A 60 8.84 13.50 6.70
C LEU A 60 7.95 13.45 5.45
N VAL A 61 8.31 12.59 4.51
CA VAL A 61 7.62 12.43 3.22
C VAL A 61 7.28 10.96 2.99
N ALA A 62 6.03 10.67 2.62
CA ALA A 62 5.61 9.37 2.15
C ALA A 62 5.22 9.44 0.67
N ARG A 63 5.91 8.63 -0.15
CA ARG A 63 5.71 8.57 -1.61
C ARG A 63 5.02 7.30 -2.07
N ARG A 64 4.91 6.31 -1.18
CA ARG A 64 4.36 5.02 -1.53
C ARG A 64 3.68 4.34 -0.34
N VAL A 65 2.75 3.46 -0.69
CA VAL A 65 2.12 2.49 0.19
C VAL A 65 2.79 1.14 -0.07
N ILE A 66 3.16 0.45 1.00
CA ILE A 66 3.76 -0.88 0.98
C ILE A 66 3.00 -1.81 1.94
N SER A 67 3.24 -3.11 1.85
CA SER A 67 2.75 -4.04 2.87
C SER A 67 3.38 -3.74 4.24
N ALA A 68 2.60 -3.92 5.30
CA ALA A 68 3.14 -3.93 6.65
C ALA A 68 4.09 -5.13 6.82
N ASP A 69 5.24 -4.89 7.44
CA ASP A 69 6.23 -5.94 7.73
C ASP A 69 5.83 -6.66 9.02
N VAL A 70 4.86 -7.57 8.92
CA VAL A 70 4.38 -8.37 10.04
C VAL A 70 4.69 -9.84 9.78
N GLU A 71 5.23 -10.53 10.80
CA GLU A 71 5.66 -11.94 10.71
C GLU A 71 4.53 -12.88 10.25
N ARG A 72 3.28 -12.47 10.46
CA ARG A 72 2.06 -13.18 10.04
C ARG A 72 1.06 -12.20 9.46
N LEU A 73 1.26 -11.84 8.20
CA LEU A 73 0.31 -11.00 7.49
C LEU A 73 -0.85 -11.85 6.97
N ASP A 74 -2.03 -11.57 7.49
CA ASP A 74 -3.27 -12.01 6.87
C ASP A 74 -3.84 -10.85 6.05
N ALA A 75 -3.62 -10.88 4.74
CA ALA A 75 -3.89 -9.74 3.87
C ALA A 75 -5.36 -9.63 3.43
N PHE A 76 -6.31 -10.35 4.05
CA PHE A 76 -7.71 -10.34 3.60
C PHE A 76 -8.33 -8.94 3.57
N ASP A 77 -7.94 -8.06 4.48
CA ASP A 77 -8.48 -6.69 4.59
C ASP A 77 -7.71 -5.66 3.73
N MET A 78 -6.73 -6.09 2.92
CA MET A 78 -5.85 -5.17 2.17
C MET A 78 -6.60 -4.29 1.16
N GLU A 79 -7.68 -4.80 0.56
CA GLU A 79 -8.52 -4.00 -0.35
C GLU A 79 -9.25 -2.89 0.40
N ASP A 80 -9.92 -3.24 1.50
CA ASP A 80 -10.68 -2.30 2.33
C ASP A 80 -9.76 -1.26 2.96
N GLU A 81 -8.61 -1.67 3.50
CA GLU A 81 -7.61 -0.75 4.04
C GLU A 81 -7.04 0.18 2.99
N LEU A 82 -6.79 -0.31 1.77
CA LEU A 82 -6.35 0.56 0.69
C LEU A 82 -7.44 1.57 0.36
N GLN A 83 -8.70 1.16 0.29
CA GLN A 83 -9.81 2.10 0.05
C GLN A 83 -9.92 3.15 1.16
N GLU A 84 -9.80 2.75 2.43
CA GLU A 84 -9.75 3.69 3.56
C GLU A 84 -8.61 4.71 3.43
N LEU A 85 -7.44 4.26 2.95
CA LEU A 85 -6.30 5.13 2.70
C LEU A 85 -6.58 6.11 1.55
N LEU A 86 -7.16 5.65 0.44
CA LEU A 86 -7.55 6.52 -0.68
C LEU A 86 -8.55 7.59 -0.23
N ASP A 87 -9.56 7.19 0.55
CA ASP A 87 -10.61 8.08 1.05
C ASP A 87 -10.08 9.12 2.06
N ALA A 88 -9.03 8.76 2.81
CA ALA A 88 -8.36 9.68 3.73
C ALA A 88 -7.56 10.79 3.02
N PHE A 89 -7.19 10.59 1.75
CA PHE A 89 -6.33 11.50 0.99
C PHE A 89 -6.89 11.85 -0.40
N PRO A 90 -8.09 12.46 -0.50
CA PRO A 90 -8.78 12.70 -1.78
C PRO A 90 -8.07 13.69 -2.72
N GLY A 91 -7.05 14.41 -2.25
CA GLY A 91 -6.23 15.32 -3.06
C GLY A 91 -5.01 14.65 -3.70
N HIS A 92 -4.85 13.34 -3.53
CA HIS A 92 -3.70 12.57 -3.99
C HIS A 92 -4.14 11.52 -5.00
N THR A 93 -3.28 11.31 -6.00
CA THR A 93 -3.40 10.24 -6.98
C THR A 93 -2.60 9.05 -6.49
N PHE A 94 -3.18 7.87 -6.59
CA PHE A 94 -2.56 6.62 -6.19
C PHE A 94 -2.46 5.70 -7.39
N THR A 95 -1.26 5.18 -7.67
CA THR A 95 -1.03 4.31 -8.83
C THR A 95 -0.09 3.17 -8.49
N GLY A 96 -0.43 1.96 -8.90
CA GLY A 96 0.42 0.80 -8.70
C GLY A 96 -0.38 -0.45 -8.37
N ARG A 97 0.29 -1.44 -7.79
CA ARG A 97 -0.37 -2.66 -7.31
C ARG A 97 0.39 -3.32 -6.18
N LEU A 98 -0.35 -3.98 -5.30
CA LEU A 98 0.16 -4.96 -4.36
C LEU A 98 -0.22 -6.35 -4.88
N GLN A 99 0.73 -7.27 -4.89
CA GLN A 99 0.54 -8.67 -5.27
C GLN A 99 0.63 -9.54 -4.04
N CYS A 100 -0.34 -10.43 -3.89
CA CYS A 100 -0.54 -11.29 -2.73
C CYS A 100 -0.44 -12.76 -3.17
N MET A 101 0.27 -13.55 -2.39
CA MET A 101 0.41 -14.99 -2.60
C MET A 101 0.24 -15.69 -1.25
N GLY A 102 -0.83 -16.50 -1.13
CA GLY A 102 -1.06 -17.33 0.04
C GLY A 102 -0.01 -18.44 0.20
N ASP A 103 0.19 -18.91 1.43
CA ASP A 103 1.20 -19.90 1.82
C ASP A 103 1.02 -21.29 1.21
N ASN A 104 -0.19 -21.67 0.80
CA ASN A 104 -0.49 -23.07 0.48
C ASN A 104 -0.57 -23.42 -1.00
N HIS A 105 -0.85 -22.51 -1.94
CA HIS A 105 -0.90 -22.88 -3.37
C HIS A 105 -0.68 -21.69 -4.31
N TRP A 106 0.00 -21.93 -5.44
CA TRP A 106 0.12 -20.94 -6.55
C TRP A 106 -1.24 -20.50 -7.13
N SER A 107 -2.31 -21.24 -6.83
CA SER A 107 -3.68 -20.88 -7.19
C SER A 107 -4.30 -19.81 -6.30
N ASP A 108 -3.66 -19.46 -5.19
CA ASP A 108 -4.13 -18.46 -4.22
C ASP A 108 -3.37 -17.14 -4.40
N MET A 109 -3.17 -16.78 -5.67
CA MET A 109 -2.61 -15.50 -6.07
C MET A 109 -3.72 -14.50 -6.35
N TRP A 110 -3.54 -13.30 -5.84
CA TRP A 110 -4.42 -12.17 -6.11
C TRP A 110 -3.60 -10.88 -5.96
N GLY A 111 -4.22 -9.74 -6.17
CA GLY A 111 -3.60 -8.45 -5.87
C GLY A 111 -4.64 -7.39 -5.61
N VAL A 112 -4.17 -6.25 -5.13
CA VAL A 112 -4.98 -5.03 -5.04
C VAL A 112 -4.35 -3.99 -5.96
N VAL A 113 -5.17 -3.39 -6.80
CA VAL A 113 -4.77 -2.32 -7.71
C VAL A 113 -5.57 -1.06 -7.39
N VAL A 114 -5.05 0.11 -7.77
CA VAL A 114 -5.85 1.33 -7.79
C VAL A 114 -6.30 1.60 -9.22
N ARG A 115 -7.61 1.72 -9.43
CA ARG A 115 -8.23 2.10 -10.71
C ARG A 115 -9.31 3.14 -10.46
N ASP A 116 -9.25 4.25 -11.18
CA ASP A 116 -10.24 5.33 -11.10
C ASP A 116 -10.54 5.80 -9.66
N GLY A 117 -9.50 5.85 -8.81
CA GLY A 117 -9.62 6.25 -7.40
C GLY A 117 -10.24 5.21 -6.47
N ARG A 118 -10.35 3.96 -6.92
CA ARG A 118 -10.86 2.83 -6.15
C ARG A 118 -9.79 1.76 -5.98
N ALA A 119 -9.76 1.17 -4.79
CA ALA A 119 -9.05 -0.08 -4.58
C ALA A 119 -9.89 -1.21 -5.21
N GLU A 120 -9.25 -2.07 -5.99
CA GLU A 120 -9.89 -3.24 -6.58
C GLU A 120 -9.05 -4.47 -6.33
N LYS A 121 -9.67 -5.51 -5.78
CA LYS A 121 -9.08 -6.85 -5.78
C LYS A 121 -9.13 -7.46 -7.17
N VAL A 122 -7.97 -7.94 -7.62
CA VAL A 122 -7.80 -8.61 -8.91
C VAL A 122 -7.25 -10.02 -8.71
N THR A 123 -7.86 -10.99 -9.38
CA THR A 123 -7.31 -12.34 -9.49
C THR A 123 -6.68 -12.48 -10.87
N PRO A 124 -5.41 -12.88 -10.99
CA PRO A 124 -4.77 -13.08 -12.28
C PRO A 124 -5.46 -14.22 -13.04
N THR A 125 -5.95 -13.92 -14.24
CA THR A 125 -6.49 -14.91 -15.18
C THR A 125 -5.54 -14.99 -16.37
N VAL A 126 -5.16 -16.22 -16.75
CA VAL A 126 -4.40 -16.46 -17.99
C VAL A 126 -5.39 -16.58 -19.13
N VAL A 127 -5.39 -15.60 -20.05
CA VAL A 127 -6.17 -15.65 -21.28
C VAL A 127 -5.27 -16.08 -22.41
N TRP A 128 -5.58 -17.20 -23.07
CA TRP A 128 -4.84 -17.67 -24.23
C TRP A 128 -5.29 -16.95 -25.50
N PRO A 129 -4.40 -16.73 -26.48
CA PRO A 129 -4.78 -16.13 -27.75
C PRO A 129 -5.87 -16.96 -28.44
N GLY A 130 -7.09 -16.43 -28.55
CA GLY A 130 -8.25 -17.09 -29.14
C GLY A 130 -9.39 -17.40 -28.16
N ASP A 131 -9.13 -17.33 -26.86
CA ASP A 131 -10.18 -17.34 -25.84
C ASP A 131 -10.72 -15.93 -25.66
N THR A 132 -12.01 -15.73 -25.94
CA THR A 132 -12.74 -14.53 -25.51
C THR A 132 -13.38 -14.83 -24.16
N GLU A 133 -12.97 -14.11 -23.12
CA GLU A 133 -13.70 -14.07 -21.85
C GLU A 133 -15.17 -13.72 -22.14
N THR A 134 -16.09 -14.57 -21.65
CA THR A 134 -17.54 -14.34 -21.75
C THR A 134 -18.07 -13.89 -20.40
#